data_AF-A0A1G1YG85-F1
#
_entry.id   AF-A0A1G1YG85-F1
#
_cell.length_a   1.000
_cell.length_b   1.000
_cell.length_c   1.000
_cell.angle_alpha   90.00
_cell.angle_beta   90.00
_cell.angle_gamma   90.00
#
_symmetry.space_group_name_H-M   'P 1'
#
loop_
_entity.id
_entity.type
_entity.pdbx_description
1 polymer ?
#
loop_
_entity_poly.entity_id
_entity_poly.type
_entity_poly.pdbx_seq_one_letter_code
_entity_poly.pdbx_strand_id
1 'polypeptide(L)'
;METESKQQILERRKEIEQELVEMLKETESDFTLDHVRDVIFHEEDNDDMMKVVAMLDRGGDASELSDVLELVTDAWNYFPHKVLGGISPAEKLLEYQNKKK
;
A
#
# COMPACT_ATOMS: atom_id res chain seq x y z
N MET A 1 -7.81 15.93 -0.14
CA MET A 1 -7.11 15.20 -1.20
C MET A 1 -7.27 16.00 -2.48
N GLU A 2 -6.23 16.71 -2.88
CA GLU A 2 -6.16 17.35 -4.20
C GLU A 2 -6.14 16.23 -5.26
N THR A 3 -6.68 16.50 -6.45
CA THR A 3 -6.73 15.52 -7.54
C THR A 3 -5.30 15.14 -7.95
N GLU A 4 -4.81 14.00 -7.47
CA GLU A 4 -3.49 13.49 -7.82
C GLU A 4 -3.48 13.06 -9.28
N SER A 5 -2.49 13.54 -10.04
CA SER A 5 -2.33 13.09 -11.42
C SER A 5 -1.83 11.65 -11.46
N LYS A 6 -2.03 10.95 -12.58
CA LYS A 6 -1.52 9.58 -12.76
C LYS A 6 0.00 9.50 -12.53
N GLN A 7 0.74 10.56 -12.86
CA GLN A 7 2.18 10.65 -12.59
C GLN A 7 2.48 10.69 -11.09
N GLN A 8 1.75 11.50 -10.33
CA GLN A 8 1.92 11.56 -8.87
C GLN A 8 1.59 10.24 -8.19
N ILE A 9 0.53 9.54 -8.63
CA ILE A 9 0.19 8.21 -8.13
C ILE A 9 1.34 7.22 -8.37
N LEU A 10 1.99 7.28 -9.54
CA LEU A 10 3.12 6.42 -9.87
C LEU A 10 4.39 6.79 -9.09
N GLU A 11 4.65 8.07 -8.89
CA GLU A 11 5.76 8.55 -8.06
C GLU A 11 5.56 8.10 -6.62
N ARG A 12 4.37 8.33 -6.06
CA ARG A 12 4.03 7.92 -4.69
C ARG A 12 4.09 6.42 -4.52
N ARG A 13 3.58 5.65 -5.48
CA ARG A 13 3.74 4.18 -5.50
C ARG A 13 5.21 3.78 -5.39
N LYS A 14 6.10 4.44 -6.13
CA LYS A 14 7.53 4.12 -6.13
C LYS A 14 8.21 4.50 -4.81
N GLU A 15 7.82 5.62 -4.20
CA GLU A 15 8.27 6.00 -2.85
C GLU A 15 7.87 4.95 -1.83
N ILE A 16 6.60 4.57 -1.80
CA ILE A 16 6.06 3.54 -0.90
C ILE A 16 6.77 2.20 -1.09
N GLU A 17 7.01 1.79 -2.34
CA GLU A 17 7.76 0.56 -2.64
C GLU A 17 9.18 0.61 -2.10
N GLN A 18 9.83 1.76 -2.17
CA GLN A 18 11.18 1.94 -1.65
C GLN A 18 11.19 1.93 -0.12
N GLU A 19 10.28 2.66 0.52
CA GLU A 19 10.13 2.69 1.98
C GLU A 19 9.81 1.30 2.53
N LEU A 20 8.91 0.54 1.88
CA LEU A 20 8.63 -0.86 2.23
C LEU A 20 9.88 -1.73 2.15
N VAL A 21 10.68 -1.59 1.09
CA VAL A 21 11.90 -2.40 0.91
C VAL A 21 12.98 -2.03 1.93
N GLU A 22 13.13 -0.74 2.25
CA GLU A 22 14.05 -0.30 3.30
C GLU A 22 13.60 -0.84 4.67
N MET A 23 12.32 -0.68 5.01
CA MET A 23 11.76 -1.18 6.26
C MET A 23 11.89 -2.72 6.37
N LEU A 24 11.57 -3.47 5.30
CA LEU A 24 11.73 -4.94 5.29
C LEU A 24 13.20 -5.38 5.44
N LYS A 25 14.15 -4.60 4.92
CA LYS A 25 15.59 -4.86 5.10
C LYS A 25 16.06 -4.56 6.51
N GLU A 26 15.65 -3.42 7.06
CA GLU A 26 16.02 -3.01 8.43
C GLU A 26 15.45 -3.97 9.47
N THR A 27 14.22 -4.43 9.23
CA THR A 27 13.54 -5.38 10.11
C THR A 27 14.02 -6.82 9.93
N GLU A 28 14.95 -7.14 9.01
CA GLU A 28 15.37 -8.51 8.63
C GLU A 28 14.18 -9.45 8.42
N SER A 29 13.10 -8.95 7.81
CA SER A 29 11.87 -9.73 7.65
C SER A 29 12.01 -10.79 6.56
N ASP A 30 11.43 -11.98 6.77
CA ASP A 30 11.36 -13.04 5.75
C ASP A 30 10.39 -12.67 4.61
N PHE A 31 9.55 -11.65 4.84
CA PHE A 31 8.60 -11.15 3.85
C PHE A 31 9.28 -10.19 2.88
N THR A 32 8.80 -10.20 1.65
CA THR A 32 9.26 -9.30 0.59
C THR A 32 8.14 -8.37 0.15
N LEU A 33 8.50 -7.29 -0.54
CA LEU A 33 7.53 -6.41 -1.18
C LEU A 33 6.53 -7.17 -2.07
N ASP A 34 6.97 -8.28 -2.67
CA ASP A 34 6.13 -9.15 -3.51
C ASP A 34 5.00 -9.81 -2.69
N HIS A 35 5.30 -10.28 -1.46
CA HIS A 35 4.27 -10.83 -0.57
C HIS A 35 3.23 -9.76 -0.19
N VAL A 36 3.68 -8.54 0.14
CA VAL A 36 2.78 -7.43 0.46
C VAL A 36 1.89 -7.09 -0.74
N ARG A 37 2.47 -7.00 -1.93
CA ARG A 37 1.71 -6.77 -3.17
C ARG A 37 0.72 -7.89 -3.46
N ASP A 38 1.10 -9.15 -3.24
CA ASP A 38 0.22 -10.29 -3.50
C ASP A 38 -0.98 -10.29 -2.55
N VAL A 39 -0.77 -10.01 -1.26
CA VAL A 39 -1.84 -9.89 -0.26
C VAL A 39 -2.79 -8.75 -0.63
N ILE A 40 -2.25 -7.57 -0.97
CA ILE A 40 -3.07 -6.42 -1.37
C ILE A 40 -3.80 -6.71 -2.69
N PHE A 41 -3.13 -7.30 -3.67
CA PHE A 41 -3.75 -7.61 -4.95
C PHE A 41 -4.87 -8.63 -4.78
N HIS A 42 -4.67 -9.66 -3.97
CA HIS A 42 -5.66 -10.70 -3.67
C HIS A 42 -6.57 -10.36 -2.49
N GLU A 43 -6.68 -9.08 -2.09
CA GLU A 43 -7.58 -8.68 -1.01
C GLU A 43 -9.00 -9.24 -1.24
N GLU A 44 -9.55 -9.88 -0.20
CA GLU A 44 -10.97 -10.22 -0.16
C GLU A 44 -11.70 -9.25 0.77
N ASP A 45 -11.07 -8.88 1.89
CA ASP A 45 -11.65 -8.02 2.93
C ASP A 45 -10.60 -7.15 3.66
N ASN A 46 -11.06 -6.23 4.52
CA ASN A 46 -10.18 -5.39 5.35
C ASN A 46 -9.30 -6.18 6.34
N ASP A 47 -9.63 -7.45 6.62
CA ASP A 47 -8.77 -8.35 7.39
C ASP A 47 -7.42 -8.58 6.69
N ASP A 48 -7.36 -8.51 5.35
CA ASP A 48 -6.10 -8.66 4.61
C ASP A 48 -5.16 -7.47 4.86
N MET A 49 -5.69 -6.28 5.11
CA MET A 49 -4.88 -5.12 5.51
C MET A 49 -4.19 -5.39 6.85
N MET A 50 -4.91 -5.95 7.82
CA MET A 50 -4.33 -6.33 9.12
C MET A 50 -3.28 -7.44 8.98
N LYS A 51 -3.40 -8.34 7.99
CA LYS A 51 -2.35 -9.33 7.69
C LYS A 51 -1.08 -8.64 7.20
N VAL A 52 -1.18 -7.65 6.32
CA VAL A 52 -0.01 -6.88 5.85
C VAL A 52 0.65 -6.16 7.03
N VAL A 53 -0.14 -5.50 7.88
CA VAL A 53 0.37 -4.86 9.11
C VAL A 53 1.10 -5.88 9.96
N ALA A 54 0.53 -7.07 10.21
CA ALA A 54 1.15 -8.12 11.02
C ALA A 54 2.39 -8.77 10.37
N MET A 55 2.53 -8.71 9.04
CA MET A 55 3.76 -9.17 8.35
C MET A 55 4.93 -8.19 8.53
N LEU A 56 4.60 -6.90 8.70
CA LEU A 56 5.57 -5.82 8.92
C LEU A 56 5.82 -5.54 10.41
N ASP A 57 4.80 -5.76 11.25
CA ASP A 57 4.88 -5.63 12.71
C ASP A 57 5.54 -6.85 13.34
N ARG A 58 6.80 -6.69 13.77
CA ARG A 58 7.56 -7.71 14.51
C ARG A 58 7.35 -7.63 16.03
N GLY A 59 6.36 -6.89 16.52
CA GLY A 59 6.15 -6.67 17.95
C GLY A 59 7.15 -5.70 18.56
N GLY A 60 7.57 -4.71 17.76
CA GLY A 60 8.45 -3.61 18.15
C GLY A 60 7.74 -2.54 18.98
N ASP A 61 8.39 -1.39 19.15
CA ASP A 61 7.85 -0.29 19.95
C ASP A 61 6.65 0.38 19.24
N ALA A 62 5.74 1.01 19.99
CA ALA A 62 4.49 1.56 19.45
C ALA A 62 4.70 2.63 18.35
N SER A 63 5.90 3.22 18.29
CA SER A 63 6.31 4.13 17.21
C SER A 63 6.47 3.41 15.88
N GLU A 64 7.08 2.22 15.84
CA GLU A 64 7.26 1.45 14.61
C GLU A 64 5.92 0.99 14.04
N LEU A 65 4.96 0.64 14.90
CA LEU A 65 3.62 0.28 14.47
C LEU A 65 2.91 1.44 13.75
N SER A 66 3.17 2.68 14.16
CA SER A 66 2.56 3.86 13.52
C SER A 66 3.13 4.09 12.11
N ASP A 67 4.44 3.98 11.96
CA ASP A 67 5.12 4.08 10.66
C ASP A 67 4.67 2.94 9.72
N VAL A 68 4.54 1.71 10.25
CA VAL A 68 4.02 0.56 9.50
C VAL A 68 2.57 0.81 9.07
N LEU A 69 1.69 1.28 9.97
CA LEU A 69 0.29 1.53 9.64
C LEU A 69 0.14 2.59 8.55
N GLU A 70 0.93 3.67 8.62
CA GLU A 70 0.95 4.71 7.59
C GLU A 70 1.37 4.12 6.24
N LEU A 71 2.49 3.38 6.22
CA LEU A 71 3.03 2.78 5.01
C LEU A 71 2.10 1.72 4.39
N VAL A 72 1.47 0.89 5.22
CA VAL A 72 0.48 -0.10 4.75
C VAL A 72 -0.76 0.59 4.21
N THR A 73 -1.24 1.64 4.87
CA THR A 73 -2.38 2.43 4.39
C THR A 73 -2.05 3.06 3.03
N ASP A 74 -0.85 3.61 2.88
CA ASP A 74 -0.38 4.15 1.60
C ASP A 74 -0.27 3.04 0.54
N ALA A 75 0.37 1.91 0.85
CA ALA A 75 0.42 0.77 -0.07
C ALA A 75 -0.99 0.33 -0.49
N TRP A 76 -1.94 0.26 0.43
CA TRP A 76 -3.34 -0.04 0.16
C TRP A 76 -3.99 0.97 -0.79
N ASN A 77 -3.67 2.26 -0.69
CA ASN A 77 -4.28 3.29 -1.55
C ASN A 77 -3.64 3.38 -2.94
N TYR A 78 -2.35 3.06 -3.07
CA TYR A 78 -1.58 3.24 -4.30
C TYR A 78 -1.31 1.94 -5.06
N PHE A 79 -1.43 0.75 -4.45
CA PHE A 79 -1.20 -0.53 -5.12
C PHE A 79 -2.47 -1.03 -5.83
N PRO A 80 -2.32 -1.85 -6.89
CA PRO A 80 -3.45 -2.39 -7.62
C PRO A 80 -4.17 -3.47 -6.83
N HIS A 81 -5.50 -3.47 -6.90
CA HIS A 81 -6.35 -4.47 -6.25
C HIS A 81 -7.14 -5.26 -7.27
N LYS A 82 -7.23 -6.57 -7.10
CA LYS A 82 -7.99 -7.45 -8.01
C LYS A 82 -9.47 -7.10 -8.03
N VAL A 83 -10.06 -6.77 -6.87
CA VAL A 83 -11.48 -6.36 -6.77
C VAL A 83 -11.78 -5.06 -7.51
N LEU A 84 -10.76 -4.21 -7.72
CA LEU A 84 -10.89 -2.98 -8.48
C LEU A 84 -10.62 -3.16 -9.99
N GLY A 85 -10.27 -4.37 -10.43
CA GLY A 85 -9.91 -4.66 -11.82
C GLY A 85 -8.43 -4.43 -12.12
N GLY A 86 -7.56 -4.48 -11.10
CA GLY A 86 -6.11 -4.30 -11.25
C GLY A 86 -5.65 -2.84 -11.23
N ILE A 87 -6.49 -1.92 -10.75
CA ILE A 87 -6.14 -0.51 -10.50
C ILE A 87 -6.14 -0.23 -9.00
N SER A 88 -5.48 0.84 -8.57
CA SER A 88 -5.51 1.26 -7.17
C SER A 88 -6.71 2.14 -6.82
N PRO A 89 -7.08 2.27 -5.53
CA PRO A 89 -8.08 3.23 -5.07
C PRO A 89 -7.80 4.65 -5.56
N ALA A 90 -6.54 5.10 -5.51
CA ALA A 90 -6.13 6.40 -6.02
C ALA A 90 -6.38 6.54 -7.54
N GLU A 91 -6.06 5.51 -8.33
CA GLU A 91 -6.34 5.51 -9.78
C GLU A 91 -7.85 5.53 -10.05
N LYS A 92 -8.63 4.77 -9.28
CA LYS A 92 -10.09 4.73 -9.40
C LYS A 92 -10.75 6.06 -9.03
N LEU A 93 -10.21 6.75 -8.01
CA LEU A 93 -10.63 8.10 -7.65
C LEU A 93 -10.35 9.10 -8.78
N LEU A 94 -9.15 9.04 -9.38
CA LEU A 94 -8.79 9.86 -10.53
C LEU A 94 -9.70 9.60 -11.73
N GLU A 95 -10.00 8.33 -12.04
CA GLU A 95 -10.96 7.97 -13.09
C GLU A 95 -12.36 8.55 -12.80
N TYR A 96 -12.82 8.46 -11.56
CA TYR A 96 -14.13 8.98 -11.16
C TYR A 96 -14.19 10.51 -11.26
N GLN A 97 -13.11 11.21 -10.88
CA GLN A 97 -13.00 12.66 -11.02
C GLN A 97 -12.97 13.09 -12.49
N ASN A 98 -12.24 12.38 -13.35
CA ASN A 98 -12.22 12.64 -14.78
C ASN A 98 -13.57 12.41 -15.45
N LYS A 99 -14.37 11.43 -15.00
CA LYS A 99 -15.74 11.20 -15.50
C LYS A 99 -16.76 12.26 -15.06
N LYS A 100 -16.47 13.00 -13.98
CA LYS A 100 -17.33 14.10 -13.48
C LYS A 100 -17.02 15.46 -14.12
N LYS A 101 -15.92 15.56 -14.87
CA LYS A 101 -15.55 16.74 -15.66
C LYS A 101 -16.13 16.66 -17.06
#